data_AF-A0A2H1WLF1-F1
#
_entry.id   AF-A0A2H1WLF1-F1
#
_cell.length_a   1.000
_cell.length_b   1.000
_cell.length_c   1.000
_cell.angle_alpha   90.00
_cell.angle_beta   90.00
_cell.angle_gamma   90.00
#
_symmetry.space_group_name_H-M   'P 1'
#
loop_
_entity.id
_entity.type
_entity.pdbx_description
1 polymer ?
#
loop_
_entity_poly.entity_id
_entity_poly.type
_entity_poly.pdbx_seq_one_letter_code
_entity_poly.pdbx_strand_id
1 'polypeptide(L)' 'MVFESIVVDVLNRFLGSYVENLNRSQLKLGIWGGDVVLENLILKQNALEELNIPVQTVYGHLGESIQ' A
#
# COMPACT_ATOMS: atom_id res chain seq x y z
N MET A 1 -9.29 -10.58 14.30
CA MET A 1 -9.60 -12.03 14.16
C MET A 1 -8.63 -12.68 13.17
N VAL A 2 -8.59 -14.02 13.02
CA VAL A 2 -7.61 -14.71 12.15
C VAL A 2 -7.68 -14.28 10.67
N PHE A 3 -8.89 -14.07 10.13
CA PHE A 3 -9.08 -13.63 8.74
C PHE A 3 -8.49 -12.24 8.47
N GLU A 4 -8.81 -11.28 9.35
CA GLU A 4 -8.29 -9.91 9.29
C GLU A 4 -6.76 -9.89 9.31
N SER A 5 -6.11 -10.68 10.17
CA SER A 5 -4.64 -10.76 10.16
C SER A 5 -4.08 -11.29 8.84
N ILE A 6 -4.74 -12.27 8.22
CA ILE A 6 -4.29 -12.82 6.91
C ILE A 6 -4.40 -11.75 5.83
N VAL A 7 -5.52 -11.02 5.74
CA VAL A 7 -5.71 -9.95 4.76
C VAL A 7 -4.67 -8.84 4.95
N VAL A 8 -4.44 -8.43 6.19
CA VAL A 8 -3.43 -7.42 6.54
C VAL A 8 -2.03 -7.90 6.14
N ASP A 9 -1.67 -9.15 6.41
CA ASP A 9 -0.36 -9.70 6.07
C ASP A 9 -0.15 -9.79 4.55
N VAL A 10 -1.19 -10.17 3.79
CA VAL A 10 -1.16 -10.18 2.32
C VAL A 10 -0.95 -8.77 1.77
N LEU A 11 -1.74 -7.79 2.22
CA LEU A 11 -1.62 -6.40 1.76
C LEU A 11 -0.24 -5.81 2.11
N ASN A 12 0.29 -6.10 3.30
CA ASN A 12 1.65 -5.68 3.66
C ASN A 12 2.71 -6.30 2.77
N ARG A 13 2.57 -7.59 2.42
CA ARG A 13 3.55 -8.28 1.56
C ARG A 13 3.51 -7.74 0.14
N PHE A 14 2.34 -7.48 -0.41
CA PHE A 14 2.19 -7.00 -1.79
C PHE A 14 2.51 -5.52 -1.93
N LEU A 15 2.00 -4.66 -1.05
CA LEU A 15 2.19 -3.21 -1.17
C LEU A 15 3.53 -2.74 -0.59
N GLY A 16 4.12 -3.52 0.32
CA GLY A 16 5.37 -3.15 1.01
C GLY A 16 6.59 -3.03 0.09
N SER A 17 6.57 -3.58 -1.12
CA SER A 17 7.62 -3.35 -2.13
C SER A 17 7.47 -2.01 -2.86
N TYR A 18 6.28 -1.42 -2.87
CA TYR A 18 5.97 -0.22 -3.67
C TYR A 18 5.84 1.05 -2.82
N VAL A 19 5.43 0.97 -1.55
CA VAL A 19 5.18 2.15 -0.70
C VAL A 19 6.06 2.21 0.56
N GLU A 20 6.47 3.42 0.95
CA GLU A 20 7.36 3.68 2.09
C GLU A 20 6.65 3.68 3.44
N ASN A 21 5.44 4.23 3.48
CA ASN A 21 4.72 4.58 4.71
C ASN A 21 3.47 3.71 4.94
N LEU A 22 3.49 2.45 4.51
CA LEU A 22 2.39 1.52 4.78
C LEU A 22 2.32 1.19 6.28
N ASN A 23 1.27 1.68 6.96
CA ASN A 23 1.08 1.43 8.38
C ASN A 23 0.07 0.30 8.62
N ARG A 24 0.49 -0.73 9.36
CA ARG A 24 -0.38 -1.84 9.79
C ARG A 24 -1.61 -1.38 10.58
N SER A 25 -1.55 -0.25 11.29
CA SER A 25 -2.71 0.28 12.01
C SER A 25 -3.78 0.85 11.08
N GLN A 26 -3.40 1.44 9.93
CA GLN A 26 -4.35 1.93 8.92
C GLN A 26 -5.09 0.76 8.27
N LEU A 27 -4.37 -0.32 7.94
CA LEU A 27 -4.97 -1.55 7.41
C LEU A 27 -5.95 -2.19 8.39
N LYS A 28 -5.67 -2.15 9.70
CA LYS A 28 -6.61 -2.68 10.71
C LYS A 28 -7.87 -1.84 10.82
N LEU A 29 -7.79 -0.51 10.79
CA LEU A 29 -8.96 0.37 10.99
C LEU A 29 -10.02 0.27 9.87
N GLY A 30 -9.63 -0.06 8.63
CA GLY A 30 -10.58 -0.24 7.52
C GLY A 30 -11.38 -1.55 7.59
N ILE A 31 -10.72 -2.67 7.93
CA ILE A 31 -11.26 -4.03 7.73
C ILE A 31 -12.55 -4.32 8.53
N TRP A 32 -12.87 -3.52 9.56
CA TRP A 32 -14.05 -3.70 10.41
C TRP A 32 -15.38 -3.53 9.65
N GLY A 33 -15.38 -2.89 8.48
CA GLY A 33 -16.54 -2.77 7.59
C GLY A 33 -16.49 -3.63 6.32
N GLY A 34 -15.36 -4.30 6.05
CA GLY A 34 -15.09 -4.99 4.78
C GLY A 34 -14.38 -4.12 3.73
N ASP A 35 -14.35 -2.81 3.92
CA ASP A 35 -13.61 -1.87 3.07
C ASP A 35 -12.19 -1.67 3.58
N VAL A 36 -11.23 -1.43 2.69
CA VAL A 36 -9.86 -1.08 3.08
C VAL A 36 -9.53 0.28 2.49
N VAL A 37 -9.28 1.25 3.35
CA VAL A 37 -8.92 2.60 2.95
C VAL A 37 -7.43 2.81 3.20
N LEU A 38 -6.71 3.16 2.15
CA LEU A 38 -5.29 3.46 2.15
C LEU A 38 -5.10 4.90 1.68
N GLU A 39 -4.67 5.76 2.58
CA GLU A 39 -4.55 7.18 2.31
C GLU A 39 -3.09 7.64 2.37
N ASN A 40 -2.78 8.58 1.48
CA ASN A 40 -1.55 9.35 1.51
C ASN A 40 -0.29 8.47 1.47
N LEU A 41 -0.27 7.46 0.60
CA LEU A 41 0.90 6.59 0.49
C LEU A 41 1.99 7.26 -0.38
N ILE A 42 3.22 7.06 0.03
CA ILE A 42 4.43 7.54 -0.64
C ILE A 42 5.02 6.36 -1.39
N LEU A 43 5.21 6.52 -2.70
CA LEU A 43 5.87 5.50 -3.51
C LEU A 43 7.37 5.51 -3.21
N LYS A 44 7.95 4.31 -3.09
CA LYS A 44 9.40 4.15 -3.05
C LYS A 44 10.02 4.58 -4.37
N GLN A 45 11.25 5.09 -4.33
CA GLN A 45 11.97 5.41 -5.57
C GLN A 45 12.11 4.20 -6.52
N ASN A 46 12.23 3.01 -5.94
CA ASN A 46 12.37 1.76 -6.66
C ASN A 46 11.04 1.08 -7.02
N ALA A 47 9.89 1.70 -6.75
CA ALA A 47 8.58 1.08 -6.97
C ALA A 47 8.33 0.66 -8.45
N LEU A 48 9.03 1.28 -9.40
CA LEU A 48 8.89 0.99 -10.83
C LEU A 48 10.03 0.14 -11.39
N GLU A 49 10.99 -0.31 -10.57
CA GLU A 49 12.12 -1.13 -11.04
C GLU A 49 11.67 -2.46 -11.65
N GLU A 50 10.57 -3.03 -11.18
CA GLU A 50 10.01 -4.29 -11.72
C GLU A 50 9.55 -4.17 -13.18
N LEU A 51 9.27 -2.96 -13.66
CA LEU A 51 8.89 -2.72 -15.06
C LEU A 51 10.09 -2.82 -16.02
N ASN A 52 11.33 -2.94 -15.50
CA ASN A 52 12.58 -3.06 -16.27
C ASN A 52 12.72 -2.01 -17.37
N ILE A 53 12.35 -0.77 -17.05
CA ILE A 53 12.41 0.41 -17.91
C ILE A 53 13.45 1.39 -17.37
N PRO A 54 14.15 2.17 -18.21
CA PRO A 54 15.22 3.08 -17.80
C PRO A 54 14.66 4.38 -17.21
N VAL A 55 13.75 4.28 -16.25
CA VAL A 55 13.16 5.41 -15.51
C VAL A 55 13.19 5.12 -14.01
N GLN A 56 13.43 6.16 -13.23
CA GLN A 56 13.44 6.09 -11.76
C GLN A 56 12.31 6.95 -11.22
N THR A 57 11.64 6.48 -10.18
CA THR A 57 10.64 7.30 -9.48
C THR A 57 11.38 8.37 -8.69
N VAL A 58 11.25 9.63 -9.09
CA VAL A 58 11.83 10.76 -8.35
C VAL A 58 10.95 11.12 -7.14
N TYR A 59 9.64 11.09 -7.34
CA TYR A 59 8.61 11.26 -6.31
C TYR A 59 7.31 10.64 -6.81
N GLY A 60 6.52 10.06 -5.91
CA GLY A 60 5.23 9.49 -6.25
C GLY A 60 4.30 9.43 -5.04
N HIS A 61 3.03 9.75 -5.27
CA HIS A 61 2.00 9.83 -4.24
C HIS A 61 0.76 9.09 -4.70
N LEU A 62 0.27 8.18 -3.86
CA LEU A 62 -1.04 7.56 -4.03
C LEU A 62 -2.03 8.31 -3.14
N GLY A 63 -2.89 9.08 -3.79
CA GLY A 63 -4.04 9.74 -3.16
C GLY A 63 -5.23 8.79 -3.05
N GLU A 64 -6.28 9.27 -2.40
CA GLU A 64 -7.55 8.57 -2.30
C GLU A 64 -8.44 8.88 -3.52
N SER A 65 -9.12 7.87 -4.07
CA SER A 65 -10.27 8.10 -4.97
C SER A 65 -11.46 7.33 -4.43
N ILE A 66 -12.31 8.05 -3.70
CA ILE A 66 -13.67 7.63 -3.40
C ILE A 66 -14.53 8.16 -4.55
N GLN A 67 -15.08 7.26 -5.37
CA GLN A 67 -16.23 7.57 -6.21
C GLN A 67 -17.29 6.50 -6.01
#